data_AF-A0A9D2W971-F1
#
_entry.id   AF-A0A9D2W971-F1
#
_cell.length_a   1.000
_cell.length_b   1.000
_cell.length_c   1.000
_cell.angle_alpha   90.00
_cell.angle_beta   90.00
_cell.angle_gamma   90.00
#
_symmetry.space_group_name_H-M   'P 1'
#
loop_
_entity.id
_entity.type
_entity.pdbx_description
1 polymer ?
#
loop_
_entity_poly.entity_id
_entity_poly.type
_entity_poly.pdbx_seq_one_letter_code
_entity_poly.pdbx_strand_id
1 'polypeptide(L)'
;MGKKMMVGYGLIVAGGTALLCLLLFAGFGYRVFLAPEVQLEPGQSQAPAASLGSEGIEIPSFDTWTIPAGETTVPTHFYNPEGNGCYFVLRVTLDESGETIYESDYLEPGQSLYEVELSSPLPAGSYDATIHYSAFSMADLAALNGAQVQFELVVQP
;
A
#
# COMPACT_ATOMS: atom_id res chain seq x y z
N MET A 1 -25.48 -2.47 -82.79
CA MET A 1 -24.07 -2.26 -82.38
C MET A 1 -24.00 -0.93 -81.61
N GLY A 2 -23.28 -0.87 -80.48
CA GLY A 2 -23.24 0.27 -79.52
C GLY A 2 -22.81 1.63 -80.11
N LYS A 3 -22.72 2.75 -79.37
CA LYS A 3 -22.41 2.93 -77.95
C LYS A 3 -22.79 4.36 -77.52
N LYS A 4 -23.37 4.43 -76.32
CA LYS A 4 -23.42 5.44 -75.25
C LYS A 4 -22.83 6.85 -75.41
N MET A 5 -23.64 7.78 -74.87
CA MET A 5 -23.46 9.16 -74.43
C MET A 5 -22.19 9.41 -73.59
N MET A 6 -21.62 10.63 -73.65
CA MET A 6 -20.85 11.25 -72.55
C MET A 6 -20.54 12.74 -72.83
N VAL A 7 -21.06 13.71 -72.06
CA VAL A 7 -20.36 14.94 -71.64
C VAL A 7 -21.05 15.52 -70.39
N GLY A 8 -20.32 15.65 -69.27
CA GLY A 8 -20.81 16.39 -68.09
C GLY A 8 -20.15 16.06 -66.74
N TYR A 9 -18.81 15.99 -66.65
CA TYR A 9 -18.10 15.67 -65.38
C TYR A 9 -16.97 16.67 -65.01
N GLY A 10 -17.00 17.90 -65.53
CA GLY A 10 -15.88 18.85 -65.37
C GLY A 10 -15.92 19.78 -64.14
N LEU A 11 -17.08 20.00 -63.51
CA LEU A 11 -17.23 21.13 -62.57
C LEU A 11 -17.45 20.78 -61.09
N ILE A 12 -17.63 19.50 -60.72
CA ILE A 12 -17.98 19.10 -59.35
C ILE A 12 -16.75 18.76 -58.49
N VAL A 13 -15.57 18.56 -59.09
CA VAL A 13 -14.41 17.98 -58.39
C VAL A 13 -13.58 19.02 -57.59
N ALA A 14 -13.64 20.31 -57.92
CA ALA A 14 -12.81 21.34 -57.27
C ALA A 14 -13.43 21.94 -55.99
N GLY A 15 -14.76 22.00 -55.86
CA GLY A 15 -15.43 22.59 -54.69
C GLY A 15 -15.54 21.64 -53.49
N GLY A 16 -15.67 20.33 -53.74
CA GLY A 16 -15.77 19.33 -52.68
C GLY A 16 -14.43 19.04 -51.98
N THR A 17 -13.31 19.20 -52.68
CA THR A 17 -11.97 18.86 -52.17
C THR A 17 -11.43 19.92 -51.19
N ALA A 18 -11.66 21.22 -51.43
CA ALA A 18 -11.22 22.25 -50.50
C ALA A 18 -12.02 22.27 -49.18
N LEU A 19 -13.34 22.03 -49.25
CA LEU A 19 -14.21 21.96 -48.06
C LEU A 19 -13.97 20.68 -47.25
N LEU A 20 -13.70 19.55 -47.92
CA LEU A 20 -13.31 18.31 -47.27
C LEU A 20 -11.93 18.43 -46.60
N CYS A 21 -10.95 19.10 -47.21
CA CYS A 21 -9.64 19.34 -46.58
C CYS A 21 -9.71 20.24 -45.33
N LEU A 22 -10.57 21.26 -45.33
CA LEU A 22 -10.74 22.16 -44.17
C LEU A 22 -11.49 21.48 -43.02
N LEU A 23 -12.48 20.63 -43.33
CA LEU A 23 -13.17 19.80 -42.34
C LEU A 23 -12.28 18.66 -41.80
N LEU A 24 -11.36 18.13 -42.63
CA LEU A 24 -10.35 17.16 -42.19
C LEU A 24 -9.27 17.82 -41.32
N PHE A 25 -8.83 19.05 -41.59
CA PHE A 25 -7.87 19.74 -40.73
C PHE A 25 -8.47 20.22 -39.40
N ALA A 26 -9.73 20.71 -39.39
CA ALA A 26 -10.40 21.15 -38.17
C ALA A 26 -10.83 19.96 -37.28
N GLY A 27 -11.19 18.81 -37.86
CA GLY A 27 -11.57 17.61 -37.11
C GLY A 27 -10.39 16.73 -36.66
N PHE A 28 -9.36 16.59 -37.50
CA PHE A 28 -8.22 15.72 -37.22
C PHE A 28 -7.16 16.40 -36.34
N GLY A 29 -6.90 17.70 -36.55
CA GLY A 29 -5.93 18.45 -35.74
C GLY A 29 -6.35 18.66 -34.29
N TYR A 30 -7.65 18.82 -34.03
CA TYR A 30 -8.17 19.07 -32.69
C TYR A 30 -8.11 17.83 -31.78
N ARG A 31 -8.23 16.62 -32.35
CA ARG A 31 -8.15 15.37 -31.59
C ARG A 31 -6.73 14.91 -31.33
N VAL A 32 -5.76 15.29 -32.16
CA VAL A 32 -4.36 14.86 -32.02
C VAL A 32 -3.57 15.71 -31.00
N PHE A 33 -3.97 16.97 -30.75
CA PHE A 33 -3.18 17.88 -29.89
C PHE A 33 -3.78 18.19 -28.50
N LEU A 34 -5.10 18.03 -28.27
CA LEU A 34 -5.73 18.39 -26.99
C LEU A 34 -6.47 17.26 -26.26
N ALA A 35 -6.51 16.06 -26.83
CA ALA A 35 -7.08 14.89 -26.17
C ALA A 35 -6.04 13.77 -26.17
N PRO A 36 -5.15 13.68 -25.16
CA PRO A 36 -4.49 12.41 -24.90
C PRO A 36 -5.61 11.40 -24.62
N GLU A 37 -5.89 10.53 -25.58
CA GLU A 37 -6.69 9.35 -25.31
C GLU A 37 -5.85 8.49 -24.38
N VAL A 38 -6.09 8.61 -23.08
CA VAL A 38 -5.69 7.61 -22.10
C VAL A 38 -6.42 6.34 -22.53
N GLN A 39 -5.73 5.54 -23.34
CA GLN A 39 -6.09 4.18 -23.66
C GLN A 39 -5.98 3.41 -22.34
N LEU A 40 -7.09 3.36 -21.60
CA LEU A 40 -7.29 2.32 -20.58
C LEU A 40 -7.50 1.02 -21.35
N GLU A 41 -6.39 0.39 -21.79
CA GLU A 41 -6.39 -1.06 -21.96
C GLU A 41 -6.86 -1.67 -20.63
N PRO A 42 -7.84 -2.58 -20.61
CA PRO A 42 -8.11 -3.38 -19.43
C PRO A 42 -6.97 -4.38 -19.29
N GLY A 43 -5.80 -3.94 -18.82
CA GLY A 43 -4.64 -4.81 -18.80
C GLY A 43 -3.29 -4.28 -18.32
N GLN A 44 -3.04 -2.97 -18.22
CA GLN A 44 -1.73 -2.48 -17.77
C GLN A 44 -1.82 -1.30 -16.79
N SER A 45 -2.22 -1.59 -15.56
CA SER A 45 -1.60 -0.96 -14.38
C SER A 45 -0.64 -1.98 -13.80
N GLN A 46 0.61 -1.94 -14.25
CA GLN A 46 1.69 -2.55 -13.48
C GLN A 46 2.79 -1.51 -13.29
N ALA A 47 2.64 -0.67 -12.25
CA ALA A 47 3.74 -0.64 -11.29
C ALA A 47 4.02 -2.11 -10.89
N PRO A 48 5.21 -2.53 -10.45
CA PRO A 48 5.27 -3.77 -9.70
C PRO A 48 4.34 -3.61 -8.50
N ALA A 49 3.07 -4.00 -8.66
CA ALA A 49 2.32 -4.64 -7.62
C ALA A 49 3.25 -5.80 -7.30
N ALA A 50 4.09 -5.59 -6.28
CA ALA A 50 4.46 -6.68 -5.42
C ALA A 50 3.21 -7.54 -5.34
N SER A 51 3.35 -8.79 -5.78
CA SER A 51 2.33 -9.79 -5.59
C SER A 51 2.11 -9.86 -4.09
N LEU A 52 1.26 -8.98 -3.56
CA LEU A 52 0.69 -9.11 -2.24
C LEU A 52 -0.15 -10.35 -2.41
N GLY A 53 0.39 -11.45 -1.89
CA GLY A 53 -0.31 -12.71 -1.86
C GLY A 53 -1.73 -12.43 -1.41
N SER A 54 -2.69 -13.10 -2.05
CA SER A 54 -4.04 -13.24 -1.52
C SER A 54 -4.07 -14.07 -0.23
N GLU A 55 -3.03 -13.95 0.59
CA GLU A 55 -2.77 -14.65 1.83
C GLU A 55 -2.96 -13.59 2.92
N GLY A 56 -3.77 -13.90 3.94
CA GLY A 56 -4.15 -12.92 4.95
C GLY A 56 -2.96 -12.32 5.70
N ILE A 57 -3.23 -11.30 6.51
CA ILE A 57 -2.21 -10.71 7.39
C ILE A 57 -1.81 -11.74 8.45
N GLU A 58 -0.53 -12.12 8.48
CA GLU A 58 0.06 -12.98 9.50
C GLU A 58 0.39 -12.15 10.75
N ILE A 59 -0.06 -12.61 11.91
CA ILE A 59 0.17 -11.97 13.20
C ILE A 59 1.13 -12.84 14.02
N PRO A 60 2.35 -12.37 14.33
CA PRO A 60 3.27 -13.09 15.19
C PRO A 60 2.72 -13.29 16.61
N SER A 61 2.89 -14.48 17.17
CA SER A 61 2.61 -14.78 18.57
C SER A 61 3.86 -14.73 19.44
N PHE A 62 3.72 -14.40 20.72
CA PHE A 62 4.80 -14.38 21.71
C PHE A 62 4.33 -15.11 22.97
N ASP A 63 5.14 -16.04 23.48
CA ASP A 63 4.85 -16.69 24.77
C ASP A 63 5.43 -15.87 25.93
N THR A 64 6.71 -15.48 25.81
CA THR A 64 7.44 -14.76 26.86
C THR A 64 8.41 -13.74 26.27
N TRP A 65 8.50 -12.58 26.90
CA TRP A 65 9.52 -11.57 26.63
C TRP A 65 10.31 -11.27 27.92
N THR A 66 11.63 -11.49 27.89
CA THR A 66 12.49 -11.30 29.06
C THR A 66 13.37 -10.06 28.89
N ILE A 67 13.34 -9.16 29.86
CA ILE A 67 14.09 -7.89 29.83
C ILE A 67 14.82 -7.63 31.17
N PRO A 68 15.90 -6.83 31.17
CA PRO A 68 16.56 -6.41 32.41
C PRO A 68 15.73 -5.37 33.19
N ALA A 69 15.77 -5.45 34.53
CA ALA A 69 15.11 -4.53 35.44
C ALA A 69 15.86 -3.19 35.48
N GLY A 70 15.09 -2.10 35.57
CA GLY A 70 15.68 -0.76 35.72
C GLY A 70 16.23 -0.13 34.43
N GLU A 71 16.22 -0.86 33.31
CA GLU A 71 16.58 -0.34 31.99
C GLU A 71 15.33 0.04 31.19
N THR A 72 15.47 1.05 30.32
CA THR A 72 14.43 1.42 29.35
C THR A 72 14.76 0.89 27.96
N THR A 73 16.03 0.83 27.60
CA THR A 73 16.50 0.23 26.35
C THR A 73 16.65 -1.28 26.55
N VAL A 74 15.81 -2.07 25.91
CA VAL A 74 15.71 -3.51 26.17
C VAL A 74 15.68 -4.33 24.87
N PRO A 75 16.25 -5.54 24.84
CA PRO A 75 16.24 -6.37 23.65
C PRO A 75 14.83 -6.88 23.33
N THR A 76 14.49 -7.04 22.06
CA THR A 76 13.24 -7.65 21.61
C THR A 76 13.44 -8.39 20.28
N HIS A 77 12.38 -9.08 19.84
CA HIS A 77 12.29 -9.70 18.53
C HIS A 77 10.93 -9.41 17.90
N PHE A 78 10.42 -8.19 18.06
CA PHE A 78 9.20 -7.76 17.38
C PHE A 78 9.47 -7.56 15.89
N TYR A 79 8.56 -8.01 15.04
CA TYR A 79 8.73 -7.91 13.58
C TYR A 79 7.40 -7.87 12.85
N ASN A 80 7.46 -7.41 11.60
CA ASN A 80 6.40 -7.57 10.62
C ASN A 80 6.86 -8.65 9.61
N PRO A 81 6.17 -9.80 9.50
CA PRO A 81 6.47 -10.82 8.49
C PRO A 81 6.67 -10.26 7.08
N GLU A 82 7.63 -10.79 6.32
CA GLU A 82 7.91 -10.34 4.94
C GLU A 82 6.71 -10.52 4.00
N GLY A 83 5.88 -11.53 4.24
CA GLY A 83 4.66 -11.79 3.46
C GLY A 83 3.51 -10.81 3.71
N ASN A 84 3.58 -9.99 4.76
CA ASN A 84 2.49 -9.07 5.09
C ASN A 84 2.49 -7.88 4.15
N GLY A 85 1.42 -7.71 3.37
CA GLY A 85 1.24 -6.57 2.48
C GLY A 85 0.84 -5.25 3.12
N CYS A 86 1.27 -4.99 4.36
CA CYS A 86 0.84 -3.87 5.18
C CYS A 86 1.94 -3.41 6.13
N TYR A 87 1.87 -2.17 6.57
CA TYR A 87 2.67 -1.70 7.70
C TYR A 87 2.08 -2.19 9.01
N PHE A 88 2.91 -2.47 10.01
CA PHE A 88 2.49 -2.69 11.40
C PHE A 88 2.91 -1.55 12.30
N VAL A 89 2.03 -1.21 13.24
CA VAL A 89 2.38 -0.51 14.48
C VAL A 89 2.04 -1.44 15.62
N LEU A 90 3.00 -1.64 16.53
CA LEU A 90 2.87 -2.49 17.70
C LEU A 90 2.82 -1.62 18.94
N ARG A 91 1.86 -1.88 19.83
CA ARG A 91 1.80 -1.27 21.15
C ARG A 91 1.80 -2.35 22.21
N VAL A 92 2.64 -2.22 23.23
CA VAL A 92 2.67 -3.15 24.37
C VAL A 92 2.00 -2.48 25.57
N THR A 93 1.02 -3.15 26.16
CA THR A 93 0.33 -2.72 27.37
C THR A 93 0.50 -3.72 28.50
N LEU A 94 0.63 -3.25 29.74
CA LEU A 94 0.52 -4.07 30.93
C LEU A 94 -0.96 -4.28 31.27
N ASP A 95 -1.39 -5.53 31.45
CA ASP A 95 -2.82 -5.87 31.54
C ASP A 95 -3.44 -5.41 32.87
N GLU A 96 -2.69 -5.48 33.98
CA GLU A 96 -3.19 -5.05 35.30
C GLU A 96 -3.43 -3.54 35.39
N SER A 97 -2.52 -2.73 34.85
CA SER A 97 -2.59 -1.25 34.94
C SER A 97 -3.24 -0.60 33.71
N GLY A 98 -3.26 -1.29 32.58
CA GLY A 98 -3.60 -0.72 31.27
C GLY A 98 -2.55 0.25 30.72
N GLU A 99 -1.36 0.31 31.32
CA GLU A 99 -0.30 1.23 30.92
C GLU A 99 0.36 0.77 29.62
N THR A 100 0.49 1.68 28.65
CA THR A 100 1.33 1.47 27.47
C THR A 100 2.80 1.66 27.84
N ILE A 101 3.59 0.60 27.71
CA ILE A 101 5.03 0.63 28.00
C ILE A 101 5.89 0.80 26.74
N TYR A 102 5.33 0.55 25.56
CA TYR A 102 6.04 0.70 24.29
C TYR A 102 5.06 0.90 23.13
N GLU A 103 5.43 1.72 22.15
CA GLU A 103 4.76 1.85 20.85
C GLU A 103 5.82 2.00 19.75
N SER A 104 5.71 1.23 18.67
CA SER A 104 6.65 1.28 17.55
C SER A 104 6.28 2.36 16.54
N ASP A 105 7.24 2.72 15.68
CA ASP A 105 6.92 3.31 14.39
C ASP A 105 6.30 2.28 13.43
N TYR A 106 5.97 2.70 12.21
CA TYR A 106 5.55 1.78 11.15
C TYR A 106 6.68 0.81 10.78
N LEU A 107 6.42 -0.49 10.94
CA LEU A 107 7.28 -1.56 10.49
C LEU A 107 6.90 -1.98 9.07
N GLU A 108 7.84 -1.86 8.15
CA GLU A 108 7.73 -2.41 6.80
C GLU A 108 7.67 -3.94 6.80
N PRO A 109 7.11 -4.57 5.75
CA PRO A 109 7.17 -6.02 5.60
C PRO A 109 8.62 -6.53 5.65
N GLY A 110 8.88 -7.48 6.53
CA GLY A 110 10.23 -8.05 6.78
C GLY A 110 11.06 -7.28 7.80
N GLN A 111 10.59 -6.12 8.30
CA GLN A 111 11.32 -5.33 9.28
C GLN A 111 11.25 -5.97 10.67
N SER A 112 12.40 -6.01 11.35
CA SER A 112 12.55 -6.50 12.72
C SER A 112 13.11 -5.41 13.64
N LEU A 113 12.66 -5.41 14.88
CA LEU A 113 13.20 -4.64 15.98
C LEU A 113 14.00 -5.59 16.87
N TYR A 114 15.25 -5.23 17.14
CA TYR A 114 16.14 -6.00 18.02
C TYR A 114 16.26 -5.39 19.42
N GLU A 115 15.95 -4.10 19.52
CA GLU A 115 16.00 -3.30 20.73
C GLU A 115 14.91 -2.24 20.66
N VAL A 116 14.29 -1.94 21.79
CA VAL A 116 13.24 -0.92 21.93
C VAL A 116 13.44 -0.12 23.19
N GLU A 117 12.92 1.11 23.19
CA GLU A 117 12.93 2.00 24.35
C GLU A 117 11.56 2.02 25.02
N LEU A 118 11.48 1.53 26.26
CA LEU A 118 10.29 1.56 27.09
C LEU A 118 10.00 2.99 27.59
N SER A 119 8.71 3.29 27.82
CA SER A 119 8.26 4.58 28.36
C SER A 119 8.77 4.85 29.77
N SER A 120 9.00 3.80 30.56
CA SER A 120 9.61 3.86 31.89
C SER A 120 10.29 2.52 32.23
N PRO A 121 11.29 2.52 33.13
CA PRO A 121 11.92 1.28 33.59
C PRO A 121 10.97 0.49 34.48
N LEU A 122 11.00 -0.83 34.34
CA LEU A 122 10.14 -1.74 35.11
C LEU A 122 10.89 -2.37 36.30
N PRO A 123 10.23 -2.52 37.47
CA PRO A 123 10.74 -3.35 38.56
C PRO A 123 10.83 -4.83 38.16
N ALA A 124 11.75 -5.57 38.78
CA ALA A 124 11.82 -7.02 38.61
C ALA A 124 10.50 -7.69 39.02
N GLY A 125 10.01 -8.61 38.19
CA GLY A 125 8.69 -9.22 38.34
C GLY A 125 8.24 -9.97 37.09
N SER A 126 7.05 -10.57 37.16
CA SER A 126 6.33 -11.11 36.00
C SER A 126 5.04 -10.31 35.83
N TYR A 127 4.72 -9.97 34.58
CA TYR A 127 3.57 -9.16 34.20
C TYR A 127 2.83 -9.84 33.06
N ASP A 128 1.51 -9.90 33.15
CA ASP A 128 0.67 -10.19 31.99
C ASP A 128 0.64 -8.95 31.10
N ALA A 129 0.95 -9.12 29.82
CA ALA A 129 1.04 -8.03 28.86
C ALA A 129 0.39 -8.40 27.53
N THR A 130 -0.06 -7.39 26.80
CA THR A 130 -0.69 -7.54 25.50
C THR A 130 0.01 -6.69 24.45
N ILE A 131 0.36 -7.32 23.31
CA ILE A 131 0.72 -6.61 22.08
C ILE A 131 -0.55 -6.32 21.30
N HIS A 132 -0.77 -5.05 20.96
CA HIS A 132 -1.81 -4.59 20.05
C HIS A 132 -1.18 -4.31 18.70
N TYR A 133 -1.49 -5.14 17.72
CA TYR A 133 -1.12 -4.95 16.32
C TYR A 133 -2.15 -4.06 15.63
N SER A 134 -1.67 -3.00 14.99
CA SER A 134 -2.45 -2.19 14.05
C SER A 134 -1.84 -2.31 12.66
N ALA A 135 -2.62 -2.76 11.68
CA ALA A 135 -2.17 -2.85 10.31
C ALA A 135 -2.66 -1.65 9.47
N PHE A 136 -1.79 -1.17 8.58
CA PHE A 136 -2.08 -0.04 7.71
C PHE A 136 -1.72 -0.35 6.27
N SER A 137 -2.54 0.16 5.35
CA SER A 137 -2.33 0.08 3.92
C SER A 137 -1.01 0.72 3.52
N MET A 138 -0.25 0.04 2.67
CA MET A 138 1.01 0.57 2.12
C MET A 138 0.80 1.73 1.14
N ALA A 139 -0.42 1.90 0.60
CA ALA A 139 -0.70 2.88 -0.45
C ALA A 139 -1.02 4.27 0.12
N ASP A 140 -1.75 4.32 1.22
CA ASP A 140 -2.37 5.54 1.75
C ASP A 140 -2.42 5.60 3.29
N LEU A 141 -1.81 4.63 3.98
CA LEU A 141 -1.84 4.48 5.44
C LEU A 141 -3.26 4.37 6.02
N ALA A 142 -4.25 3.98 5.21
CA ALA A 142 -5.57 3.68 5.73
C ALA A 142 -5.49 2.50 6.71
N ALA A 143 -6.17 2.63 7.86
CA ALA A 143 -6.26 1.56 8.82
C ALA A 143 -6.99 0.36 8.19
N LEU A 144 -6.39 -0.82 8.35
CA LEU A 144 -6.96 -2.09 7.89
C LEU A 144 -7.61 -2.78 9.09
N ASN A 145 -6.96 -3.81 9.62
CA ASN A 145 -7.41 -4.64 10.73
C ASN A 145 -6.26 -4.86 11.71
N GLY A 146 -6.60 -5.07 12.98
CA GLY A 146 -5.64 -5.28 14.05
C GLY A 146 -5.86 -6.61 14.76
N ALA A 147 -4.94 -6.94 15.64
CA ALA A 147 -5.00 -8.13 16.47
C ALA A 147 -4.40 -7.84 17.86
N GLN A 148 -4.75 -8.68 18.83
CA GLN A 148 -4.18 -8.63 20.18
C GLN A 148 -3.57 -9.98 20.53
N VAL A 149 -2.36 -9.95 21.07
CA VAL A 149 -1.62 -11.15 21.48
C VAL A 149 -1.17 -10.94 22.92
N GLN A 150 -1.66 -11.80 23.82
CA GLN A 150 -1.21 -11.84 25.21
C GLN A 150 0.08 -12.63 25.33
N PHE A 151 0.97 -12.21 26.23
CA PHE A 151 2.24 -12.85 26.53
C PHE A 151 2.69 -12.52 27.96
N GLU A 152 3.64 -13.28 28.48
CA GLU A 152 4.27 -13.00 29.78
C GLU A 152 5.50 -12.10 29.61
N LEU A 153 5.54 -10.96 30.29
CA LEU A 153 6.73 -10.11 30.39
C LEU A 153 7.47 -10.43 31.69
N VAL A 154 8.71 -10.93 31.57
CA VAL A 154 9.57 -11.26 32.70
C VAL A 154 10.69 -10.24 32.83
N VAL A 155 10.70 -9.50 33.93
CA VAL A 155 11.72 -8.48 34.22
C VAL A 155 12.72 -9.06 35.23
N GLN A 156 13.95 -9.27 34.79
CA GLN A 156 15.02 -9.92 35.57
C GLN A 156 15.98 -8.91 36.21
N PRO A 157 16.43 -9.13 37.45
CA PRO A 157 17.37 -8.25 38.15
C PRO A 157 18.79 -8.27 37.57
#